data_AF-A0A3N1XSH1-F1
#
_entry.id   AF-A0A3N1XSH1-F1
#
_cell.length_a   1.000
_cell.length_b   1.000
_cell.length_c   1.000
_cell.angle_alpha   90.00
_cell.angle_beta   90.00
_cell.angle_gamma   90.00
#
_symmetry.space_group_name_H-M   'P 1'
#
loop_
_entity.id
_entity.type
_entity.pdbx_description
1 polymer ?
#
loop_
_entity_poly.entity_id
_entity_poly.type
_entity_poly.pdbx_seq_one_letter_code
_entity_poly.pdbx_strand_id
1 'polypeptide(L)' 'MPVVKKEVRCPVCNNKLMFAYENVQGAIEHKCMKCKRVILINFTENCISPIIA' A
#
# COMPACT_ATOMS: atom_id res chain seq x y z
N MET A 1 12.33 17.94 7.86
CA MET A 1 11.73 17.55 6.57
C MET A 1 10.39 16.90 6.86
N PRO A 2 9.25 17.40 6.33
CA PRO A 2 7.96 16.78 6.60
C PRO A 2 7.91 15.43 5.87
N VAL A 3 7.82 14.34 6.63
CA VAL A 3 7.67 13.01 6.06
C VAL A 3 6.23 12.87 5.60
N VAL A 4 5.99 13.06 4.30
CA VAL A 4 4.65 12.93 3.72
C VAL A 4 4.25 11.45 3.78
N LYS A 5 3.09 11.19 4.40
CA LYS A 5 2.52 9.85 4.55
C LYS A 5 1.36 9.70 3.57
N LYS A 6 1.46 8.80 2.59
CA LYS A 6 0.34 8.40 1.75
C LYS A 6 -0.39 7.22 2.40
N GLU A 7 -1.70 7.31 2.50
CA GLU A 7 -2.51 6.21 3.02
C GLU A 7 -2.73 5.16 1.94
N VAL A 8 -2.35 3.92 2.22
CA VAL A 8 -2.59 2.78 1.33
C VAL A 8 -3.87 2.08 1.76
N ARG A 9 -4.83 2.01 0.84
CA ARG A 9 -6.10 1.32 1.05
C ARG A 9 -6.16 0.06 0.22
N CYS A 10 -6.92 -0.91 0.72
CA CYS A 10 -7.23 -2.12 0.00
C CYS A 10 -8.09 -1.79 -1.23
N PRO A 11 -7.69 -2.20 -2.45
CA PRO A 11 -8.46 -1.93 -3.66
C PRO A 11 -9.79 -2.70 -3.72
N VAL A 12 -9.98 -3.71 -2.85
CA VAL A 12 -11.17 -4.58 -2.85
C VAL A 12 -12.23 -4.12 -1.86
N CYS A 13 -11.84 -3.85 -0.62
CA CYS A 13 -12.80 -3.51 0.44
C CYS A 13 -12.61 -2.09 1.00
N ASN A 14 -11.76 -1.28 0.36
CA ASN A 14 -11.39 0.08 0.76
C ASN A 14 -10.89 0.20 2.21
N ASN A 15 -10.50 -0.94 2.83
CA ASN A 15 -10.01 -0.95 4.20
C ASN A 15 -8.60 -0.39 4.23
N LYS A 16 -8.30 0.40 5.25
CA LYS A 16 -6.95 0.92 5.48
C LYS A 16 -5.99 -0.24 5.73
N LEU A 17 -4.91 -0.29 4.96
CA LEU A 17 -3.87 -1.29 5.11
C LEU A 17 -2.72 -0.74 5.94
N MET A 18 -2.14 0.37 5.47
CA MET A 18 -0.95 0.97 6.07
C MET A 18 -0.75 2.41 5.62
N PHE A 19 0.24 3.06 6.23
CA PHE A 19 0.79 4.32 5.74
C PHE A 19 2.11 4.04 5.03
N ALA A 20 2.24 4.56 3.81
CA ALA A 20 3.47 4.57 3.05
C ALA A 20 4.18 5.90 3.22
N TYR A 21 5.48 5.86 3.42
CA TYR A 21 6.31 7.06 3.44
C TYR A 21 6.74 7.40 2.02
N GLU A 22 6.71 8.68 1.64
CA GLU A 22 7.29 9.11 0.36
C GLU A 22 8.81 8.86 0.36
N ASN A 23 9.33 8.36 -0.76
CA ASN A 23 10.72 7.89 -1.00
C ASN A 23 11.07 6.45 -0.60
N VAL A 24 10.09 5.60 -0.28
CA VAL A 24 10.36 4.16 -0.15
C VAL A 24 10.26 3.52 -1.54
N GLN A 25 11.26 2.75 -1.94
CA GLN A 25 11.23 1.91 -3.13
C GLN A 25 11.13 0.45 -2.72
N GLY A 26 10.30 -0.34 -3.41
CA GLY A 26 10.19 -1.78 -3.20
C GLY A 26 8.78 -2.31 -3.33
N ALA A 27 8.63 -3.63 -3.17
CA ALA A 27 7.34 -4.31 -3.16
C ALA A 27 7.08 -4.86 -1.75
N ILE A 28 5.88 -4.65 -1.21
CA ILE A 28 5.44 -5.26 0.04
C ILE A 28 4.17 -6.06 -0.23
N GLU A 29 4.18 -7.33 0.15
CA GLU A 29 2.95 -8.12 0.24
C GLU A 29 2.27 -7.82 1.57
N HIS A 30 1.02 -7.35 1.49
CA HIS A 30 0.22 -7.06 2.67
C HIS A 30 -1.13 -7.75 2.59
N LYS A 31 -1.45 -8.53 3.63
CA LYS A 31 -2.73 -9.22 3.74
C LYS A 31 -3.76 -8.30 4.38
N CYS A 32 -4.85 -8.02 3.66
CA CYS A 32 -5.95 -7.25 4.24
C CYS A 32 -6.70 -8.06 5.30
N MET A 33 -6.80 -7.54 6.52
CA MET A 33 -7.53 -8.23 7.61
C MET A 33 -9.05 -8.35 7.37
N LYS A 34 -9.63 -7.47 6.53
CA LYS A 34 -11.07 -7.43 6.27
C LYS A 34 -11.50 -8.37 5.14
N CYS A 35 -10.88 -8.26 3.96
CA CYS A 35 -11.20 -9.13 2.82
C CYS A 35 -10.32 -10.39 2.73
N LYS A 36 -9.33 -10.54 3.62
CA LYS A 36 -8.37 -11.66 3.68
C LYS A 36 -7.50 -11.86 2.43
N ARG A 37 -7.62 -10.98 1.43
CA ARG A 37 -6.81 -11.01 0.20
C ARG A 37 -5.41 -10.47 0.44
N VAL A 38 -4.45 -11.04 -0.29
CA VAL A 38 -3.07 -10.58 -0.35
C VAL A 38 -2.99 -9.49 -1.41
N ILE A 39 -2.33 -8.39 -1.07
CA ILE A 39 -2.23 -7.21 -1.92
C ILE A 39 -0.76 -6.89 -2.01
N LEU A 40 -0.24 -6.90 -3.23
CA LEU A 40 1.11 -6.48 -3.53
C LEU A 40 1.11 -4.97 -3.68
N ILE A 41 1.78 -4.28 -2.77
CA ILE A 41 1.95 -2.83 -2.79
C ILE A 41 3.32 -2.54 -3.38
N ASN A 42 3.35 -2.08 -4.62
CA ASN A 42 4.57 -1.59 -5.25
C ASN A 42 4.73 -0.10 -4.94
N PHE A 43 5.84 0.24 -4.29
CA PHE A 43 6.31 1.59 -4.08
C PHE A 43 7.35 1.88 -5.16
N THR A 44 6.93 2.59 -6.22
CA THR A 44 7.84 3.21 -7.19
C THR A 44 7.93 4.70 -6.91
N GLU A 45 9.00 5.37 -7.35
CA GLU A 45 9.17 6.82 -7.19
C GLU A 45 7.87 7.52 -7.63
N ASN A 46 7.12 8.05 -6.65
CA ASN A 46 5.81 8.69 -6.74
C ASN A 46 4.53 7.84 -6.89
N CYS A 47 4.58 6.54 -7.17
CA CYS A 47 3.36 5.75 -7.44
C CYS A 47 3.18 4.58 -6.45
N ILE A 48 1.98 4.52 -5.86
CA ILE A 48 1.52 3.40 -5.04
C ILE A 48 0.44 2.69 -5.83
N SER A 49 0.76 1.51 -6.36
CA SER A 49 -0.19 0.70 -7.12
C SER A 49 -0.46 -0.59 -6.35
N PRO A 50 -1.64 -0.75 -5.73
CA PRO A 50 -2.03 -2.01 -5.12
C PRO A 50 -2.43 -2.99 -6.22
N ILE A 51 -1.62 -4.02 -6.41
CA ILE A 51 -1.90 -5.13 -7.33
C ILE A 51 -2.46 -6.28 -6.49
N ILE A 52 -3.52 -6.93 -6.98
CA ILE A 52 -4.04 -8.14 -6.35
C ILE A 52 -3.16 -9.29 -6.86
N ALA A 53 -2.42 -9.93 -5.95
CA ALA A 53 -1.69 -11.16 -6.23
C ALA A 53 -2.64 -12.36 -6.18
#